data_AF-A0A1T4UL21-F1
#
_entry.id   AF-A0A1T4UL21-F1
#
_cell.length_a   1.000
_cell.length_b   1.000
_cell.length_c   1.000
_cell.angle_alpha   90.00
_cell.angle_beta   90.00
_cell.angle_gamma   90.00
#
_symmetry.space_group_name_H-M   'P 1'
#
loop_
_entity.id
_entity.type
_entity.pdbx_description
1 polymer ?
#
loop_
_entity_poly.entity_id
_entity_poly.type
_entity_poly.pdbx_seq_one_letter_code
_entity_poly.pdbx_strand_id
1 'polypeptide(L)'
;MKKNIFVTALLLATGCDITTETLQPPTAQDIEMCQQRIAAKTNYKVTAMSDNHLDNNAKDNRGWVYVNYQKDNNRGYLKFRCNAAYVEVWAAGAAMWTGL
;
A
#
# COMPACT_ATOMS: atom_id res chain seq x y z
N MET A 1 41.14 -9.72 -49.78
CA MET A 1 39.98 -10.61 -50.00
C MET A 1 38.80 -10.08 -49.19
N LYS A 2 37.63 -9.88 -49.83
CA LYS A 2 36.36 -9.52 -49.18
C LYS A 2 35.71 -10.78 -48.61
N LYS A 3 35.11 -10.71 -47.41
CA LYS A 3 33.92 -11.49 -47.04
C LYS A 3 33.00 -10.62 -46.18
N ASN A 4 31.77 -10.53 -46.65
CA ASN A 4 30.65 -9.79 -46.08
C ASN A 4 29.83 -10.70 -45.15
N ILE A 5 29.31 -10.08 -44.09
CA ILE A 5 27.97 -10.21 -43.48
C ILE A 5 27.56 -11.58 -42.93
N PHE A 6 27.19 -11.61 -41.63
CA PHE A 6 25.86 -12.08 -41.19
C PHE A 6 25.54 -11.45 -39.83
N VAL A 7 24.58 -10.50 -39.85
CA VAL A 7 23.82 -10.10 -38.67
C VAL A 7 22.79 -11.20 -38.45
N THR A 8 22.89 -11.91 -37.33
CA THR A 8 21.77 -12.70 -36.81
C THR A 8 21.54 -12.25 -35.39
N ALA A 9 20.56 -11.37 -35.23
CA ALA A 9 19.90 -11.08 -33.98
C ALA A 9 19.45 -12.41 -33.36
N LEU A 10 20.14 -12.85 -32.31
CA LEU A 10 19.70 -13.98 -31.51
C LEU A 10 18.77 -13.45 -30.44
N LEU A 11 17.50 -13.39 -30.84
CA LEU A 11 16.28 -13.51 -30.05
C LEU A 11 16.38 -13.16 -28.55
N LEU A 12 15.80 -12.00 -28.24
CA LEU A 12 14.90 -11.78 -27.11
C LEU A 12 14.07 -13.04 -26.82
N ALA A 13 14.52 -13.86 -25.88
CA ALA A 13 13.70 -14.92 -25.30
C ALA A 13 14.31 -15.37 -23.96
N THR A 14 14.08 -14.56 -22.93
CA THR A 14 13.53 -14.98 -21.63
C THR A 14 13.59 -13.76 -20.71
N GLY A 15 12.75 -12.77 -21.02
CA GLY A 15 12.17 -11.97 -19.95
C GLY A 15 11.37 -12.95 -19.10
N CYS A 16 12.03 -13.58 -18.13
CA CYS A 16 11.34 -14.11 -16.98
C CYS A 16 10.83 -12.88 -16.24
N ASP A 17 9.66 -12.39 -16.65
CA ASP A 17 8.83 -11.54 -15.83
C ASP A 17 8.51 -12.37 -14.58
N ILE A 18 9.42 -12.35 -13.62
CA ILE A 18 9.11 -12.70 -12.24
C ILE A 18 8.39 -11.48 -11.66
N THR A 19 7.20 -11.19 -12.18
CA THR A 19 6.21 -10.38 -11.47
C THR A 19 5.35 -11.34 -10.66
N THR A 20 5.98 -12.22 -9.87
CA THR A 20 5.29 -12.73 -8.69
C THR A 20 5.18 -11.55 -7.75
N GLU A 21 4.00 -10.93 -7.74
CA GLU A 21 3.58 -9.98 -6.71
C GLU A 21 3.70 -10.72 -5.37
N THR A 22 4.85 -10.61 -4.69
CA THR A 22 5.17 -11.44 -3.51
C THR A 22 4.37 -11.02 -2.29
N LEU A 23 3.83 -9.81 -2.30
CA LEU A 23 3.11 -9.22 -1.20
C LEU A 23 1.62 -9.51 -1.35
N GLN A 24 1.06 -10.22 -0.38
CA GLN A 24 -0.37 -10.52 -0.30
C GLN A 24 -1.16 -9.31 0.25
N PRO A 25 -2.49 -9.27 0.02
CA PRO A 25 -3.35 -8.36 0.77
C PRO A 25 -3.15 -8.54 2.29
N PRO A 26 -3.32 -7.47 3.07
CA PRO A 26 -3.21 -7.56 4.52
C PRO A 26 -4.28 -8.46 5.11
N THR A 27 -3.90 -9.21 6.15
CA THR A 27 -4.81 -10.06 6.92
C THR A 27 -5.63 -9.23 7.91
N ALA A 28 -6.66 -9.83 8.51
CA ALA A 28 -7.40 -9.21 9.61
C ALA A 28 -6.48 -8.83 10.79
N GLN A 29 -5.50 -9.68 11.10
CA GLN A 29 -4.49 -9.42 12.14
C GLN A 29 -3.65 -8.17 11.80
N ASP A 30 -3.25 -8.01 10.54
CA ASP A 30 -2.48 -6.83 10.10
C ASP A 30 -3.30 -5.54 10.23
N ILE A 31 -4.59 -5.61 9.91
CA ILE A 31 -5.54 -4.50 10.06
C ILE A 31 -5.69 -4.11 11.53
N GLU A 32 -5.94 -5.08 12.42
CA GLU A 32 -6.03 -4.84 13.86
C GLU A 32 -4.75 -4.22 14.41
N MET A 33 -3.58 -4.74 14.02
CA MET A 33 -2.29 -4.18 14.43
C MET A 33 -2.11 -2.74 13.95
N CYS A 34 -2.49 -2.42 12.71
CA CYS A 34 -2.44 -1.06 12.19
C CYS A 34 -3.36 -0.11 12.99
N GLN A 35 -4.59 -0.54 13.30
CA GLN A 35 -5.52 0.24 14.11
C GLN A 35 -4.95 0.56 15.50
N GLN A 36 -4.32 -0.42 16.17
CA GLN A 36 -3.67 -0.20 17.46
C GLN A 36 -2.49 0.78 17.35
N ARG A 37 -1.68 0.68 16.29
CA ARG A 37 -0.57 1.61 16.04
C ARG A 37 -1.06 3.05 15.80
N ILE A 38 -2.16 3.23 15.07
CA ILE A 38 -2.77 4.55 14.85
C ILE A 38 -3.28 5.13 16.16
N ALA A 39 -3.98 4.32 16.97
CA ALA A 39 -4.51 4.75 18.27
C ALA A 39 -3.37 5.21 19.20
N ALA A 40 -2.26 4.47 19.24
CA ALA A 40 -1.08 4.81 20.02
C ALA A 40 -0.40 6.13 19.60
N LYS A 41 -0.53 6.55 18.34
CA LYS A 41 0.08 7.79 17.81
C LYS A 41 -0.85 9.02 17.84
N THR A 42 -2.17 8.83 17.92
CA THR A 42 -3.13 9.93 17.71
C THR A 42 -4.15 10.14 18.83
N ASN A 43 -4.25 9.22 19.80
CA ASN A 43 -5.35 9.14 20.78
C ASN A 43 -6.73 8.84 20.17
N TYR A 44 -6.80 8.41 18.91
CA TYR A 44 -8.06 8.02 18.28
C TYR A 44 -8.54 6.65 18.77
N LYS A 45 -9.87 6.52 18.89
CA LYS A 45 -10.50 5.27 19.35
C LYS A 45 -10.50 4.24 18.24
N VAL A 46 -9.99 3.04 18.53
CA VAL A 46 -10.00 1.89 17.61
C VAL A 46 -11.43 1.53 17.18
N THR A 47 -12.43 1.70 18.05
CA THR A 47 -13.84 1.42 17.73
C THR A 47 -14.43 2.31 16.63
N ALA A 48 -13.78 3.44 16.31
CA ALA A 48 -14.14 4.31 15.20
C ALA A 48 -13.29 4.04 13.95
N MET A 49 -12.46 3.00 13.95
CA MET A 49 -11.63 2.60 12.82
C MET A 49 -12.22 1.40 12.09
N SER A 50 -12.05 1.36 10.78
CA SER A 50 -12.50 0.26 9.93
C SER A 50 -11.49 -0.04 8.82
N ASP A 51 -11.56 -1.27 8.31
CA ASP A 51 -10.87 -1.68 7.09
C ASP A 51 -11.23 -0.73 5.93
N ASN A 52 -10.20 -0.28 5.20
CA ASN A 52 -10.40 0.28 3.87
C ASN A 52 -10.26 -0.84 2.82
N HIS A 53 -11.34 -1.60 2.64
CA HIS A 53 -11.34 -2.82 1.85
C HIS A 53 -10.86 -2.61 0.40
N LEU A 54 -11.23 -1.48 -0.20
CA LEU A 54 -10.83 -1.15 -1.58
C LEU A 54 -9.32 -0.92 -1.67
N ASP A 55 -8.78 -0.08 -0.80
CA ASP A 55 -7.35 0.25 -0.81
C ASP A 55 -6.50 -0.98 -0.39
N ASN A 56 -6.99 -1.81 0.53
CA ASN A 56 -6.32 -3.05 0.96
C ASN A 56 -6.31 -4.15 -0.09
N ASN A 57 -7.29 -4.18 -1.01
CA ASN A 57 -7.33 -5.16 -2.10
C ASN A 57 -6.61 -4.69 -3.37
N ALA A 58 -6.26 -3.40 -3.48
CA ALA A 58 -5.53 -2.87 -4.62
C ALA A 58 -4.08 -3.39 -4.69
N LYS A 59 -3.65 -3.80 -5.88
CA LYS A 59 -2.31 -4.34 -6.14
C LYS A 59 -1.20 -3.31 -5.95
N ASP A 60 -1.45 -2.07 -6.34
CA ASP A 60 -0.45 -0.99 -6.21
C ASP A 60 -0.20 -0.58 -4.75
N ASN A 61 -1.02 -1.09 -3.83
CA ASN A 61 -1.00 -0.77 -2.41
C ASN A 61 -0.37 -1.88 -1.55
N ARG A 62 0.13 -2.97 -2.14
CA ARG A 62 0.72 -4.08 -1.38
C ARG A 62 1.91 -3.62 -0.54
N GLY A 63 2.05 -4.23 0.65
CA GLY A 63 3.04 -3.84 1.64
C GLY A 63 2.58 -2.72 2.59
N TRP A 64 1.35 -2.22 2.41
CA TRP A 64 0.69 -1.28 3.31
C TRP A 64 -0.67 -1.81 3.77
N VAL A 65 -1.07 -1.40 4.97
CA VAL A 65 -2.38 -1.66 5.57
C VAL A 65 -3.14 -0.34 5.64
N TYR A 66 -4.31 -0.26 5.03
CA TYR A 66 -5.13 0.94 4.96
C TYR A 66 -6.31 0.84 5.92
N VAL A 67 -6.52 1.90 6.69
CA VAL A 67 -7.55 2.00 7.71
C VAL A 67 -8.27 3.34 7.57
N ASN A 68 -9.60 3.32 7.67
CA ASN A 68 -10.41 4.52 7.74
C ASN A 68 -10.75 4.83 9.20
N TYR A 69 -10.60 6.07 9.63
CA TYR A 69 -11.10 6.56 10.92
C TYR A 69 -12.35 7.42 10.69
N GLN A 70 -13.48 7.02 11.26
CA GLN A 70 -14.71 7.79 11.27
C GLN A 70 -14.56 8.98 12.23
N LYS A 71 -14.56 10.20 11.68
CA LYS A 71 -14.59 11.41 12.51
C LYS A 71 -15.91 11.47 13.28
N ASP A 72 -15.86 12.05 14.47
CA ASP A 72 -17.06 12.29 15.28
C ASP A 72 -18.14 13.03 14.49
N ASN A 73 -19.40 12.76 14.83
CA ASN A 73 -20.58 13.35 14.21
C ASN A 73 -20.64 13.15 12.67
N ASN A 74 -20.14 12.02 12.17
CA ASN A 74 -20.17 11.64 10.76
C ASN A 74 -19.56 12.68 9.79
N ARG A 75 -18.54 13.43 10.22
CA ARG A 75 -17.88 14.47 9.40
C ARG A 75 -16.93 13.89 8.32
N GLY A 76 -17.24 12.70 7.83
CA GLY A 76 -16.40 11.91 6.91
C GLY A 76 -15.28 11.15 7.62
N TYR A 77 -14.30 10.71 6.84
CA TYR A 77 -13.22 9.85 7.29
C TYR A 77 -11.86 10.53 7.19
N LEU A 78 -10.92 10.08 8.03
CA LEU A 78 -9.50 10.20 7.77
C LEU A 78 -8.99 8.86 7.25
N LYS A 79 -8.15 8.90 6.21
CA LYS A 79 -7.47 7.70 5.71
C LYS A 79 -6.10 7.61 6.37
N PHE A 80 -5.79 6.42 6.87
CA PHE A 80 -4.49 6.07 7.41
C PHE A 80 -3.90 4.92 6.61
N ARG A 81 -2.58 4.84 6.61
CA ARG A 81 -1.86 3.63 6.21
C ARG A 81 -0.74 3.29 7.18
N CYS A 82 -0.50 2.00 7.38
CA CYS A 82 0.60 1.50 8.20
C CYS A 82 1.43 0.48 7.43
N ASN A 83 2.71 0.38 7.77
CA ASN A 83 3.52 -0.79 7.50
C ASN A 83 4.37 -1.11 8.73
N ALA A 84 5.39 -1.96 8.58
CA ALA A 84 6.28 -2.34 9.68
C ALA A 84 6.93 -1.13 10.36
N ALA A 85 7.28 -0.08 9.62
CA ALA A 85 8.08 1.06 10.08
C ALA A 85 7.28 2.36 10.26
N TYR A 86 6.21 2.56 9.49
CA TYR A 86 5.52 3.84 9.38
C TYR A 86 4.03 3.75 9.69
N VAL A 87 3.50 4.86 10.20
CA VAL A 87 2.07 5.14 10.29
C VAL A 87 1.87 6.52 9.71
N GLU A 88 0.98 6.63 8.73
CA GLU A 88 0.77 7.85 7.96
C GLU A 88 -0.71 8.17 7.84
N VAL A 89 -1.01 9.46 7.73
CA VAL A 89 -2.36 9.99 7.49
C VAL A 89 -2.41 10.69 6.14
N TRP A 90 -3.54 10.56 5.43
CA TRP A 90 -3.77 11.27 4.18
C TRP A 90 -4.16 12.73 4.45
N ALA A 91 -3.29 13.66 4.08
CA ALA A 91 -3.55 15.09 4.13
C ALA A 91 -4.25 15.54 2.85
N ALA A 92 -5.60 15.49 2.84
CA ALA A 92 -6.39 15.77 1.63
C ALA A 92 -6.12 17.15 0.98
N GLY A 93 -5.81 18.18 1.79
CA GLY A 93 -5.49 19.52 1.27
C GLY A 93 -4.15 19.60 0.52
N ALA A 94 -3.22 18.69 0.80
CA ALA A 94 -1.91 18.61 0.16
C ALA A 94 -1.76 17.40 -0.77
N ALA A 95 -2.79 16.54 -0.86
CA ALA A 95 -2.80 15.30 -1.61
C ALA A 95 -1.56 14.42 -1.36
N MET A 96 -1.16 14.28 -0.10
CA MET A 96 0.03 13.53 0.29
C MET A 96 -0.19 12.73 1.57
N TRP A 97 0.64 11.70 1.74
CA TRP A 97 0.77 10.98 2.99
C TRP A 97 1.76 11.68 3.92
N THR A 98 1.38 11.83 5.18
CA THR A 98 2.21 12.48 6.20
C THR A 98 2.42 11.53 7.36
N GLY A 99 3.68 11.36 7.77
CA GLY A 99 4.04 10.55 8.93
C GLY A 99 3.49 11.11 10.25
N LEU A 100 3.08 10.20 11.13
CA LEU A 100 2.62 10.46 12.50
C LEU A 100 3.70 10.15 13.53
#